data_AF-A0A2N8BRR9-F1
#
_entry.id   AF-A0A2N8BRR9-F1
#
_cell.length_a   1.000
_cell.length_b   1.000
_cell.length_c   1.000
_cell.angle_alpha   90.00
_cell.angle_beta   90.00
_cell.angle_gamma   90.00
#
_symmetry.space_group_name_H-M   'P 1'
#
loop_
_entity.id
_entity.type
_entity.pdbx_description
1 polymer ?
#
loop_
_entity_poly.entity_id
_entity_poly.type
_entity_poly.pdbx_seq_one_letter_code
_entity_poly.pdbx_strand_id
1 'polypeptide(L)' 'MSTTSTSVPPLILSRSFPQPREALFKAFSTAELVKRWFSPEGLTTPYATVEFHSGGLFEVCMAMPDGTQ' A
#
# COMPACT_ATOMS: atom_id res chain seq x y z
N MET A 1 -16.95 27.78 -21.16
CA MET A 1 -16.38 26.43 -21.39
C MET A 1 -16.84 25.56 -20.24
N SER A 2 -17.77 24.65 -20.47
CA SER A 2 -18.31 23.78 -19.42
C SER A 2 -17.44 22.53 -19.32
N THR A 3 -16.74 22.35 -18.19
CA THR A 3 -15.98 21.14 -17.88
C THR A 3 -16.93 20.06 -17.38
N THR A 4 -17.11 19.00 -18.16
CA THR A 4 -17.85 17.81 -17.72
C THR A 4 -16.97 17.02 -16.76
N SER A 5 -17.26 17.10 -15.46
CA SER A 5 -16.64 16.22 -14.47
C SER A 5 -17.25 14.82 -14.59
N THR A 6 -16.47 13.84 -15.05
CA THR A 6 -16.88 12.43 -15.04
C THR A 6 -16.63 11.88 -13.64
N SER A 7 -17.71 11.56 -12.92
CA SER A 7 -17.63 10.90 -11.62
C SER A 7 -17.35 9.41 -11.83
N VAL A 8 -16.19 8.93 -11.35
CA VAL A 8 -15.85 7.50 -11.36
C VAL A 8 -16.41 6.86 -10.08
N PRO A 9 -17.20 5.77 -10.17
CA PRO A 9 -17.68 5.07 -8.98
C PRO A 9 -16.53 4.52 -8.13
N PRO A 10 -16.67 4.47 -6.79
CA PRO A 10 -15.63 3.91 -5.92
C PRO A 10 -15.50 2.39 -6.09
N LEU A 11 -14.27 1.89 -6.05
CA LEU A 11 -13.98 0.47 -5.93
C LEU A 11 -14.02 0.06 -4.45
N ILE A 12 -14.84 -0.94 -4.12
CA ILE A 12 -14.95 -1.49 -2.75
C ILE A 12 -14.41 -2.92 -2.74
N LEU A 13 -13.40 -3.16 -1.91
CA LEU A 13 -12.79 -4.48 -1.71
C LEU A 13 -13.02 -4.94 -0.27
N SER A 14 -13.37 -6.22 -0.09
CA SER A 14 -13.51 -6.84 1.23
C SER A 14 -12.82 -8.20 1.25
N ARG A 15 -12.09 -8.47 2.33
CA ARG A 15 -11.40 -9.74 2.56
C ARG A 15 -11.37 -10.06 4.05
N SER A 16 -11.63 -11.31 4.41
CA SER A 16 -11.54 -11.80 5.78
C SER A 16 -10.21 -12.53 6.01
N PHE A 17 -9.60 -12.30 7.16
CA PHE A 17 -8.35 -12.94 7.56
C PHE A 17 -8.47 -13.52 8.98
N PRO A 18 -8.01 -14.76 9.22
CA PRO A 18 -8.02 -15.39 10.54
C PRO A 18 -6.82 -14.91 11.37
N GLN A 19 -6.62 -13.60 11.48
CA GLN A 19 -5.52 -12.97 12.22
C GLN A 19 -6.07 -11.90 13.17
N PRO A 20 -5.42 -11.65 14.32
CA PRO A 20 -5.81 -10.55 15.20
C PRO A 20 -5.82 -9.23 14.45
N ARG A 21 -6.79 -8.36 14.76
CA ARG A 21 -6.94 -7.03 14.15
C ARG A 21 -5.65 -6.22 14.27
N GLU A 22 -4.99 -6.30 15.42
CA GLU A 22 -3.77 -5.57 15.72
C GLU A 22 -2.62 -6.02 14.81
N ALA A 23 -2.54 -7.32 14.48
CA ALA A 23 -1.55 -7.85 13.55
C ALA A 23 -1.80 -7.37 12.12
N LEU A 24 -3.06 -7.40 11.67
CA LEU A 24 -3.44 -6.89 10.35
C LEU A 24 -3.16 -5.40 10.25
N PHE A 25 -3.52 -4.62 11.26
CA PHE A 25 -3.25 -3.19 11.29
C PHE A 25 -1.74 -2.90 11.23
N LYS A 26 -0.93 -3.68 11.96
CA LYS A 26 0.54 -3.56 11.94
C LYS A 26 1.15 -3.81 10.57
N ALA A 27 0.55 -4.70 9.78
CA ALA A 27 1.00 -4.99 8.42
C ALA A 27 1.00 -3.74 7.52
N PHE A 28 0.13 -2.76 7.80
CA PHE A 28 0.07 -1.50 7.07
C PHE A 28 0.78 -0.35 7.80
N SER A 29 1.00 -0.46 9.12
CA SER A 29 1.50 0.66 9.91
C SER A 29 2.99 0.66 10.21
N THR A 30 3.73 -0.34 9.71
CA THR A 30 5.18 -0.44 9.92
C THR A 30 5.90 -0.66 8.60
N ALA A 31 6.96 0.09 8.35
CA ALA A 31 7.74 -0.01 7.13
C ALA A 31 8.31 -1.43 6.95
N GLU A 32 8.75 -2.08 8.03
CA GLU A 32 9.31 -3.42 8.02
C GLU A 32 8.31 -4.48 7.53
N LEU A 33 7.03 -4.33 7.85
CA LEU A 33 6.00 -5.26 7.38
C LEU A 33 5.51 -4.88 5.99
N VAL A 34 5.30 -3.59 5.70
CA VAL A 34 4.91 -3.13 4.35
C VAL A 34 5.88 -3.65 3.28
N LYS A 35 7.19 -3.60 3.56
CA LYS A 35 8.22 -4.14 2.65
C LYS A 35 8.09 -5.64 2.32
N ARG A 36 7.35 -6.41 3.12
CA ARG A 36 7.23 -7.87 2.96
C ARG A 36 6.03 -8.31 2.14
N TRP A 37 5.00 -7.47 1.98
CA TRP A 37 3.74 -7.93 1.39
C TRP A 37 3.07 -6.94 0.44
N PHE A 38 3.44 -5.65 0.46
CA PHE A 38 2.69 -4.61 -0.25
C PHE A 38 2.90 -4.62 -1.77
N SER A 39 4.00 -5.20 -2.26
CA SER A 39 4.26 -5.35 -3.69
C SER A 39 3.49 -6.53 -4.29
N PRO A 40 3.07 -6.42 -5.57
CA PRO A 40 2.57 -7.57 -6.32
C PRO A 40 3.57 -8.71 -6.36
N GLU A 41 3.06 -9.91 -6.61
CA GLU A 41 3.90 -11.08 -6.83
C GLU A 41 4.93 -10.83 -7.94
N GLY A 42 6.19 -11.23 -7.69
CA GLY A 42 7.31 -11.03 -8.62
C GLY A 42 8.07 -9.71 -8.45
N LEU A 43 7.54 -8.75 -7.67
CA LEU A 43 8.25 -7.52 -7.32
C LEU A 43 8.79 -7.60 -5.89
N THR A 44 9.78 -6.77 -5.60
CA THR A 44 10.28 -6.56 -4.23
C THR A 44 10.01 -5.14 -3.77
N THR A 45 10.09 -4.89 -2.47
CA THR A 45 9.97 -3.54 -1.89
C THR A 45 11.27 -3.17 -1.17
N PRO A 46 12.29 -2.66 -1.88
CA PRO A 46 13.60 -2.36 -1.29
C PRO A 46 13.54 -1.22 -0.27
N TYR A 47 12.67 -0.23 -0.51
CA TYR A 47 12.52 0.95 0.35
C TYR A 47 11.06 1.20 0.68
N ALA A 48 10.81 1.54 1.95
CA ALA A 48 9.53 2.07 2.38
C ALA A 48 9.75 3.01 3.57
N THR A 49 9.00 4.11 3.60
CA THR A 49 8.89 5.02 4.73
C THR A 49 7.43 5.07 5.16
N VAL A 50 7.18 4.82 6.44
CA VAL A 50 5.82 4.79 7.00
C VAL A 50 5.79 5.59 8.29
N GLU A 51 5.32 6.83 8.19
CA GLU A 51 5.00 7.70 9.32
C GLU A 51 3.52 7.53 9.67
N PHE A 52 3.23 6.58 10.56
CA PHE A 52 1.87 6.13 10.77
C PHE A 52 1.06 7.05 11.72
N HIS A 53 0.78 8.26 11.25
CA HIS A 53 -0.13 9.23 11.84
C HIS A 53 -0.82 10.05 10.74
N SER A 54 -1.88 10.78 11.09
CA SER A 54 -2.57 11.66 10.12
C SER A 54 -1.59 12.67 9.51
N GLY A 55 -1.58 12.75 8.18
CA GLY A 55 -0.69 13.62 7.41
C GLY A 55 0.76 13.16 7.30
N GLY A 56 1.12 12.00 7.86
CA GLY A 56 2.47 11.43 7.74
C GLY A 56 2.77 10.86 6.36
N LEU A 57 4.06 10.77 6.03
CA LEU A 57 4.54 10.18 4.78
C LEU A 57 4.27 8.66 4.73
N PHE A 58 3.71 8.22 3.61
CA PHE A 58 3.60 6.81 3.24
C PHE A 58 4.20 6.61 1.84
N GLU A 59 5.48 6.27 1.80
CA GLU A 59 6.23 6.09 0.56
C GLU A 59 6.67 4.64 0.42
N VAL A 60 6.41 4.03 -0.73
CA VAL A 60 6.77 2.64 -1.02
C VAL A 60 7.35 2.60 -2.43
N CYS A 61 8.60 2.14 -2.53
CA CYS A 61 9.25 1.89 -3.81
C CYS A 61 9.18 0.39 -4.11
N MET A 62 8.64 0.02 -5.27
CA MET A 62 8.61 -1.36 -5.74
C MET A 62 9.67 -1.54 -6.82
N ALA A 63 10.37 -2.67 -6.82
CA ALA A 63 11.39 -2.97 -7.82
C ALA A 63 11.06 -4.25 -8.58
N MET A 64 11.18 -4.20 -9.90
CA MET A 64 11.16 -5.36 -10.78
C MET A 64 12.45 -6.18 -10.62
N PRO A 65 12.46 -7.47 -11.02
CA PRO A 65 13.66 -8.31 -10.94
C PRO A 65 14.87 -7.79 -11.73
N ASP A 66 14.65 -6.99 -12.77
CA ASP A 66 15.70 -6.34 -13.57
C ASP A 66 16.28 -5.07 -12.91
N GLY A 67 15.76 -4.71 -11.73
CA GLY A 67 16.19 -3.55 -10.96
C GLY A 67 15.47 -2.25 -11.30
N THR A 68 14.49 -2.25 -12.21
CA THR A 68 13.66 -1.08 -12.50
C THR A 68 12.76 -0.76 -11.30
N GLN A 69 12.66 0.53 -10.94
CA GLN A 69 11.92 1.05 -9.78
C GLN A 69 10.88 2.10 -10.21
#